data_AF-A0A3D9SYN1-F1
#
_entry.id   AF-A0A3D9SYN1-F1
#
_cell.length_a   1.000
_cell.length_b   1.000
_cell.length_c   1.000
_cell.angle_alpha   90.00
_cell.angle_beta   90.00
_cell.angle_gamma   90.00
#
_symmetry.space_group_name_H-M   'P 1'
#
loop_
_entity.id
_entity.type
_entity.pdbx_description
1 polymer ?
#
loop_
_entity_poly.entity_id
_entity_poly.type
_entity_poly.pdbx_seq_one_letter_code
_entity_poly.pdbx_strand_id
1 'polypeptide(L)'
;MTVVLVVMCLIVGGLELYLGKQSRDQARAFADRIEELREQVGKQNGVLVTVGEQLTAELSRVKREVLPGLDDRLRRNTGQIEELGGLLRQADEYIKTQASRLQDLEQQRVTLSALRRKLTDLETAVRAAPAPDTPDAGERIDTALVRLADLERNDTEIQKLQRDLTRTLEDVEDVVGDLLRYTGGELDDALRSSLRGGRSEGASPVPGRLWARDPQVQDVMEDMYERCLGAVRLSTRFRTVERAEGGGPERRRYFLSGRSMEDLAGAFTELLISTGGDLGAAALLPTDVRVAGAPHPADRPVMSDEAALKGLMRALYDSGGGTAQIGPLLTVRTREELLCAVLTSSQSLELENDEVFWDPSAAALRLRRMASHQVWELTDWAGRLPTT
;
A
#
# COMPACT_ATOMS: atom_id res chain seq x y z
N MET A 1 61.63 51.85 -65.07
CA MET A 1 60.54 52.57 -64.36
C MET A 1 59.15 52.16 -64.86
N THR A 2 58.89 52.07 -66.17
CA THR A 2 57.57 51.71 -66.72
C THR A 2 57.12 50.26 -66.44
N VAL A 3 58.02 49.29 -66.50
CA VAL A 3 57.69 47.86 -66.28
C VAL A 3 57.22 47.58 -64.84
N VAL A 4 57.83 48.25 -63.85
CA VAL A 4 57.45 48.10 -62.43
C VAL A 4 56.03 48.60 -62.19
N LEU A 5 55.64 49.69 -62.86
CA LEU A 5 54.32 50.29 -62.72
C LEU A 5 53.22 49.41 -63.34
N VAL A 6 53.50 48.77 -64.49
CA VAL A 6 52.58 47.82 -65.13
C VAL A 6 52.38 46.57 -64.27
N VAL A 7 53.45 46.03 -63.68
CA VAL A 7 53.35 44.87 -62.78
C VAL A 7 52.57 45.22 -61.51
N MET A 8 52.78 46.42 -60.94
CA MET A 8 52.02 46.83 -59.76
C MET A 8 50.53 47.02 -60.08
N CYS A 9 50.18 47.57 -61.24
CA CYS A 9 48.79 47.69 -61.68
C CYS A 9 48.11 46.32 -61.87
N LEU A 10 48.82 45.32 -62.40
CA LEU A 10 48.28 43.96 -62.54
C LEU A 10 48.08 43.28 -61.19
N ILE A 11 48.99 43.49 -60.23
CA ILE A 11 48.87 42.93 -58.87
C ILE A 11 47.69 43.57 -58.14
N VAL A 12 47.54 44.90 -58.20
CA VAL A 12 46.42 45.61 -57.57
C VAL A 12 45.09 45.22 -58.23
N GLY A 13 45.04 45.16 -59.56
CA GLY A 13 43.86 44.71 -60.29
C GLY A 13 43.47 43.26 -59.98
N GLY A 14 44.45 42.37 -59.82
CA GLY A 14 44.22 40.99 -59.39
C GLY A 14 43.72 40.90 -57.94
N LEU A 15 44.24 41.73 -57.04
CA LEU A 15 43.82 41.75 -55.64
C LEU A 15 42.39 42.28 -55.47
N GLU A 16 42.03 43.35 -56.20
CA GLU A 16 40.66 43.87 -56.17
C GLU A 16 39.64 42.87 -56.74
N LEU A 17 40.03 42.14 -57.79
CA LEU A 17 39.16 41.11 -58.38
C LEU A 17 38.99 39.91 -57.43
N TYR A 18 40.04 39.56 -56.69
CA TYR A 18 40.00 38.49 -55.69
C TYR A 18 39.15 38.87 -54.48
N LEU A 19 39.30 40.10 -53.96
CA LEU A 19 38.48 40.63 -52.86
C LEU A 19 37.01 40.79 -53.26
N GLY A 20 36.74 41.22 -54.49
CA GLY A 20 35.39 41.32 -55.03
C GLY A 20 34.71 39.97 -55.23
N LYS A 21 35.48 38.91 -55.47
CA LYS A 21 34.96 37.54 -55.55
C LYS A 21 34.68 36.96 -54.17
N GLN A 22 35.58 37.18 -53.20
CA GLN A 22 35.41 36.73 -51.82
C GLN A 22 34.21 37.39 -51.13
N SER A 23 33.93 38.67 -51.38
CA SER A 23 32.75 39.35 -50.81
C SER A 23 31.43 38.83 -51.38
N ARG A 24 31.41 38.48 -52.67
CA ARG A 24 30.24 37.86 -53.31
C ARG A 24 29.96 36.46 -52.80
N ASP A 25 31.01 35.66 -52.56
CA ASP A 25 30.85 34.31 -52.01
C ASP A 25 30.42 34.35 -50.53
N GLN A 26 30.90 35.33 -49.75
CA GLN A 26 30.41 35.57 -48.40
C GLN A 26 28.94 36.03 -48.38
N ALA A 27 28.54 36.95 -49.26
CA ALA A 27 27.15 37.43 -49.34
C ALA A 27 26.16 36.30 -49.70
N ARG A 28 26.58 35.35 -50.55
CA ARG A 28 25.77 34.15 -50.88
C ARG A 28 25.65 33.22 -49.68
N ALA A 29 26.75 32.93 -48.99
CA ALA A 29 26.72 32.10 -47.79
C ALA A 29 25.88 32.70 -46.65
N PHE A 30 25.85 34.04 -46.52
CA PHE A 30 24.96 34.72 -45.59
C PHE A 30 23.48 34.64 -46.01
N ALA A 31 23.17 34.76 -47.30
CA ALA A 31 21.81 34.61 -47.80
C ALA A 31 21.27 33.19 -47.56
N ASP A 32 22.10 32.17 -47.81
CA ASP A 32 21.73 30.77 -47.60
C ASP A 32 21.44 30.48 -46.11
N ARG A 33 22.27 31.03 -45.20
CA ARG A 33 22.04 30.89 -43.74
C ARG A 33 20.78 31.62 -43.26
N ILE A 34 20.44 32.76 -43.86
CA ILE A 34 19.23 33.51 -43.52
C ILE A 34 17.99 32.73 -43.97
N GLU A 35 18.03 32.10 -45.14
CA GLU A 35 16.92 31.26 -45.61
C GLU A 35 16.77 29.99 -44.76
N GLU A 36 17.89 29.36 -44.36
CA GLU A 36 17.88 28.21 -43.45
C GLU A 36 17.33 28.57 -42.05
N LEU A 37 17.72 29.71 -41.48
CA LEU A 37 17.17 30.23 -40.22
C LEU A 37 15.67 30.55 -40.35
N ARG A 38 15.24 31.10 -41.49
CA ARG A 38 13.83 31.39 -41.75
C ARG A 38 13.00 30.11 -41.86
N GLU A 39 13.54 29.07 -42.48
CA GLU A 39 12.91 27.77 -42.58
C GLU A 39 12.82 27.07 -41.20
N GLN A 40 13.87 27.18 -40.38
CA GLN A 40 13.87 26.66 -39.01
C GLN A 40 12.86 27.40 -38.10
N VAL A 41 12.78 28.73 -38.19
CA VAL A 41 11.78 29.52 -37.45
C VAL A 41 10.37 29.21 -37.94
N GLY A 42 10.16 28.98 -39.24
CA GLY A 42 8.89 28.53 -39.79
C GLY A 42 8.46 27.16 -39.24
N LYS A 43 9.40 26.21 -39.16
CA LYS A 43 9.17 24.88 -38.58
C LYS A 43 8.86 24.96 -37.07
N GLN A 44 9.60 25.78 -36.32
CA GLN A 44 9.35 25.99 -34.89
C GLN A 44 8.03 26.70 -34.60
N ASN A 45 7.64 27.69 -35.41
CA ASN A 45 6.34 28.34 -35.30
C ASN A 45 5.19 27.38 -35.61
N GLY A 46 5.36 26.46 -36.57
CA GLY A 46 4.39 25.40 -36.83
C GLY A 46 4.20 24.48 -35.61
N VAL A 47 5.30 24.07 -34.96
CA VAL A 47 5.25 23.27 -33.74
C VAL A 47 4.57 24.04 -32.59
N LEU A 48 4.87 25.32 -32.39
CA LEU A 48 4.24 26.16 -31.36
C LEU A 48 2.73 26.33 -31.57
N VAL A 49 2.26 26.43 -32.82
CA VAL A 49 0.82 26.48 -33.12
C VAL A 49 0.16 25.15 -32.78
N THR A 50 0.77 24.02 -33.14
CA THR A 50 0.23 22.69 -32.80
C THR A 50 0.19 22.42 -31.30
N VAL A 51 1.22 22.87 -30.57
CA VAL A 51 1.26 22.77 -29.10
C VAL A 51 0.23 23.70 -28.46
N GLY A 52 0.01 24.90 -29.02
CA GLY A 52 -1.03 25.82 -28.57
C GLY A 52 -2.45 25.27 -28.77
N GLU A 53 -2.70 24.61 -29.90
CA GLU A 53 -3.97 23.93 -30.17
C GLU A 53 -4.17 22.72 -29.25
N GLN A 54 -3.12 21.92 -29.01
CA GLN A 54 -3.16 20.77 -28.10
C GLN A 54 -3.37 21.19 -26.65
N LEU A 55 -2.68 22.23 -26.17
CA LEU A 55 -2.92 22.79 -24.82
C LEU A 55 -4.33 23.33 -24.67
N THR A 56 -4.87 24.00 -25.70
CA THR A 56 -6.24 24.54 -25.66
C THR A 56 -7.28 23.40 -25.63
N ALA A 57 -7.03 22.32 -26.39
CA ALA A 57 -7.85 21.12 -26.36
C ALA A 57 -7.81 20.44 -24.97
N GLU A 58 -6.63 20.29 -24.38
CA GLU A 58 -6.48 19.71 -23.04
C GLU A 58 -7.10 20.59 -21.94
N LEU A 59 -6.94 21.92 -22.01
CA LEU A 59 -7.59 22.84 -21.07
C LEU A 59 -9.11 22.77 -21.17
N SER A 60 -9.64 22.64 -22.40
CA SER A 60 -11.07 22.47 -22.62
C SER A 60 -11.58 21.14 -22.08
N ARG A 61 -10.77 20.07 -22.18
CA ARG A 61 -11.09 18.73 -21.65
C ARG A 61 -11.06 18.70 -20.13
N VAL A 62 -10.02 19.25 -19.51
CA VAL A 62 -9.93 19.38 -18.05
C VAL A 62 -11.10 20.19 -17.51
N LYS A 63 -11.46 21.30 -18.16
CA LYS A 63 -12.59 22.13 -17.73
C LYS A 63 -13.95 21.43 -17.89
N ARG A 64 -14.13 20.61 -18.92
CA ARG A 64 -15.42 20.00 -19.27
C ARG A 64 -15.64 18.62 -18.66
N GLU A 65 -14.58 17.85 -18.43
CA GLU A 65 -14.67 16.48 -17.93
C GLU A 65 -14.20 16.35 -16.47
N VAL A 66 -13.09 17.01 -16.11
CA VAL A 66 -12.43 16.76 -14.81
C VAL A 66 -13.04 17.60 -13.69
N LEU A 67 -13.35 18.88 -13.94
CA LEU A 67 -13.97 19.75 -12.93
C LEU A 67 -15.36 19.26 -12.48
N PRO A 68 -16.28 18.85 -13.37
CA PRO A 68 -17.57 18.31 -12.95
C PRO A 68 -17.41 16.98 -12.20
N GLY A 69 -16.49 16.11 -12.67
CA GLY A 69 -16.22 14.84 -11.99
C GLY A 69 -15.63 15.01 -10.59
N LEU A 70 -14.83 16.05 -10.36
CA LEU A 70 -14.35 16.44 -9.02
C LEU A 70 -15.47 16.98 -8.14
N ASP A 71 -16.37 17.82 -8.67
CA ASP A 71 -17.51 18.35 -7.92
C ASP A 71 -18.50 17.23 -7.52
N ASP A 72 -18.76 16.28 -8.41
CA ASP A 72 -19.58 15.10 -8.12
C ASP A 72 -18.94 14.18 -7.08
N ARG A 73 -17.60 14.07 -7.06
CA ARG A 73 -16.88 13.32 -6.03
C ARG A 73 -16.88 14.05 -4.70
N LEU A 74 -16.69 15.37 -4.70
CA LEU A 74 -16.78 16.20 -3.50
C LEU A 74 -18.17 16.12 -2.86
N ARG A 75 -19.24 16.24 -3.66
CA ARG A 75 -20.61 16.07 -3.16
C ARG A 75 -20.87 14.68 -2.58
N ARG A 76 -20.37 13.62 -3.24
CA ARG A 76 -20.49 12.26 -2.72
C ARG A 76 -19.73 12.06 -1.41
N ASN A 77 -18.49 12.54 -1.32
CA ASN A 77 -17.70 12.47 -0.11
C ASN A 77 -18.35 13.26 1.04
N THR A 78 -18.89 14.45 0.76
CA THR A 78 -19.63 15.23 1.76
C THR A 78 -20.86 14.46 2.26
N GLY A 79 -21.62 13.80 1.37
CA GLY A 79 -22.75 12.95 1.76
C GLY A 79 -22.33 11.76 2.64
N GLN A 80 -21.21 11.10 2.32
CA GLN A 80 -20.66 10.02 3.13
C GLN A 80 -20.18 10.50 4.51
N ILE A 81 -19.59 11.70 4.59
CA ILE A 81 -19.18 12.32 5.85
C ILE A 81 -20.40 12.65 6.72
N GLU A 82 -21.48 13.15 6.13
CA GLU A 82 -22.73 13.39 6.85
C GLU A 82 -23.35 12.08 7.37
N GLU A 83 -23.33 11.01 6.57
CA GLU A 83 -23.79 9.68 6.97
C GLU A 83 -22.96 9.10 8.13
N LEU A 84 -21.63 9.17 8.03
CA LEU A 84 -20.72 8.79 9.12
C LEU A 84 -20.94 9.64 10.37
N GLY A 85 -21.22 10.94 10.21
CA GLY A 85 -21.60 11.82 11.31
C GLY A 85 -22.91 11.41 11.99
N GLY A 86 -23.88 10.91 11.21
CA GLY A 86 -25.11 10.31 11.71
C GLY A 86 -24.85 9.04 12.53
N LEU A 87 -24.04 8.12 12.00
CA LEU A 87 -23.66 6.89 12.69
C LEU A 87 -22.88 7.15 13.98
N LEU A 88 -21.97 8.13 13.98
CA LEU A 88 -21.23 8.54 15.18
C LEU A 88 -22.14 9.10 16.27
N ARG A 89 -23.12 9.93 15.91
CA ARG A 89 -24.12 10.41 16.90
C ARG A 89 -24.96 9.26 17.46
N GLN A 90 -25.33 8.29 16.61
CA GLN A 90 -26.07 7.12 17.05
C GLN A 90 -25.24 6.24 17.99
N ALA A 91 -23.95 6.07 17.71
CA ALA A 91 -23.02 5.36 18.59
C ALA A 91 -22.84 6.09 19.93
N ASP A 92 -22.72 7.42 19.93
CA ASP A 92 -22.61 8.23 21.15
C ASP A 92 -23.87 8.12 22.04
N GLU A 93 -25.07 8.17 21.45
CA GLU A 93 -26.32 7.90 22.17
C GLU A 93 -26.36 6.47 22.74
N TYR A 94 -25.89 5.48 21.98
CA TYR A 94 -25.81 4.11 22.47
C TYR A 94 -24.84 3.97 23.65
N ILE A 95 -23.67 4.60 23.59
CA ILE A 95 -22.69 4.60 24.68
C ILE A 95 -23.28 5.29 25.92
N LYS A 96 -23.96 6.43 25.77
CA LYS A 96 -24.63 7.12 26.89
C LYS A 96 -25.69 6.26 27.57
N THR A 97 -26.51 5.56 26.78
CA THR A 97 -27.52 4.64 27.34
C THR A 97 -26.91 3.40 27.99
N GLN A 98 -25.78 2.90 27.49
CA GLN A 98 -25.05 1.82 28.16
C GLN A 98 -24.41 2.29 29.47
N ALA A 99 -23.84 3.49 29.50
CA ALA A 99 -23.26 4.08 30.70
C ALA A 99 -24.32 4.27 31.81
N SER A 100 -25.53 4.73 31.45
CA SER A 100 -26.62 4.85 32.43
C SER A 100 -27.05 3.50 32.99
N ARG A 101 -27.15 2.46 32.14
CA ARG A 101 -27.48 1.09 32.58
C ARG A 101 -26.41 0.52 33.52
N LEU A 102 -25.14 0.76 33.25
CA LEU A 102 -24.04 0.35 34.13
C LEU A 102 -24.15 1.03 35.50
N GLN A 103 -24.45 2.33 35.52
CA GLN A 103 -24.64 3.09 36.75
C GLN A 103 -25.83 2.56 37.58
N ASP A 104 -26.94 2.21 36.92
CA ASP A 104 -28.10 1.59 37.58
C ASP A 104 -27.76 0.22 38.19
N LEU A 105 -27.01 -0.62 37.46
CA LEU A 105 -26.54 -1.91 37.97
C LEU A 105 -25.58 -1.75 39.16
N GLU A 106 -24.73 -0.73 39.14
CA GLU A 106 -23.84 -0.42 40.24
C GLU A 106 -24.62 0.04 41.48
N GLN A 107 -25.66 0.86 41.31
CA GLN A 107 -26.59 1.21 42.39
C GLN A 107 -27.32 -0.02 42.95
N GLN A 108 -27.76 -0.95 42.10
CA GLN A 108 -28.38 -2.21 42.52
C GLN A 108 -27.40 -3.06 43.34
N ARG A 109 -26.12 -3.11 42.95
CA ARG A 109 -25.08 -3.79 43.74
C ARG A 109 -24.90 -3.18 45.12
N VAL A 110 -24.85 -1.84 45.20
CA VAL A 110 -24.72 -1.14 46.50
C VAL A 110 -25.92 -1.44 47.38
N THR A 111 -27.14 -1.41 46.85
CA THR A 111 -28.35 -1.73 47.63
C THR A 111 -28.38 -3.19 48.08
N LEU A 112 -27.98 -4.15 47.23
CA LEU A 112 -27.85 -5.56 47.61
C LEU A 112 -26.80 -5.77 48.71
N SER A 113 -25.67 -5.06 48.65
CA SER A 113 -24.65 -5.13 49.70
C SER A 113 -25.16 -4.59 51.04
N ALA A 114 -25.96 -3.52 51.01
CA ALA A 114 -26.62 -2.98 52.19
C ALA A 114 -27.68 -3.94 52.75
N LEU A 115 -28.44 -4.62 51.88
CA LEU A 115 -29.41 -5.64 52.28
C LEU A 115 -28.72 -6.86 52.90
N ARG A 116 -27.62 -7.34 52.31
CA ARG A 116 -26.80 -8.42 52.89
C ARG A 116 -26.32 -8.07 54.30
N ARG A 117 -25.85 -6.83 54.50
CA ARG A 117 -25.41 -6.35 55.82
C ARG A 117 -26.55 -6.32 56.84
N LYS A 118 -27.73 -5.84 56.45
CA LYS A 118 -28.93 -5.91 57.30
C LYS A 118 -29.34 -7.34 57.64
N LEU A 119 -29.16 -8.28 56.69
CA LEU A 119 -29.49 -9.68 56.90
C LEU A 119 -28.50 -10.35 57.86
N THR A 120 -27.20 -10.03 57.77
CA THR A 120 -26.21 -10.48 58.77
C THR A 120 -26.46 -9.88 60.15
N ASP A 121 -26.91 -8.62 60.22
CA ASP A 121 -27.27 -7.96 61.48
C ASP A 121 -28.53 -8.62 62.10
N LEU A 122 -29.51 -9.01 61.27
CA LEU A 122 -30.68 -9.78 61.72
C LEU A 122 -30.31 -11.21 62.14
N GLU A 123 -29.43 -11.89 61.42
CA GLU A 123 -28.97 -13.24 61.77
C GLU A 123 -28.24 -13.23 63.12
N THR A 124 -27.37 -12.25 63.35
CA THR A 124 -26.69 -12.08 64.64
C THR A 124 -27.65 -11.74 65.77
N ALA A 125 -28.68 -10.92 65.51
CA ALA A 125 -29.76 -10.66 66.47
C ALA A 125 -30.60 -11.92 66.79
N VAL A 126 -30.90 -12.74 65.78
CA VAL A 126 -31.63 -14.02 65.96
C VAL A 126 -30.77 -15.06 66.68
N ARG A 127 -29.48 -15.15 66.38
CA ARG A 127 -28.54 -16.06 67.06
C ARG A 127 -28.29 -15.63 68.51
N ALA A 128 -28.45 -14.35 68.83
CA ALA A 128 -28.43 -13.84 70.20
C ALA A 128 -29.77 -14.04 70.94
N ALA A 129 -30.86 -14.38 70.24
CA ALA A 129 -32.14 -14.73 70.86
C ALA A 129 -32.11 -16.20 71.34
N PRO A 130 -32.61 -16.50 72.55
CA PRO A 130 -32.60 -17.86 73.08
C PRO A 130 -33.56 -18.76 72.28
N ALA A 131 -33.14 -20.01 72.08
CA ALA A 131 -33.76 -20.99 71.19
C ALA A 131 -35.26 -21.23 71.47
N PRO A 132 -36.13 -21.20 70.44
CA PRO A 132 -37.42 -21.84 70.48
C PRO A 132 -37.38 -23.19 69.75
N ASP A 133 -37.69 -24.27 70.47
CA ASP A 133 -37.89 -25.61 69.94
C ASP A 133 -39.12 -25.64 69.00
N THR A 134 -38.93 -25.53 67.68
CA THR A 134 -40.01 -25.83 66.71
C THR A 134 -39.49 -26.44 65.38
N PRO A 135 -40.20 -27.42 64.80
CA PRO A 135 -39.83 -28.14 63.57
C PRO A 135 -39.94 -27.32 62.27
N ASP A 136 -40.49 -26.10 62.33
CA ASP A 136 -40.61 -25.17 61.19
C ASP A 136 -39.27 -24.51 60.79
N ALA A 137 -38.25 -24.62 61.64
CA ALA A 137 -36.91 -24.10 61.37
C ALA A 137 -36.17 -24.89 60.26
N GLY A 138 -36.42 -26.19 60.13
CA GLY A 138 -35.76 -27.05 59.14
C GLY A 138 -36.13 -26.69 57.69
N GLU A 139 -37.42 -26.49 57.43
CA GLU A 139 -37.93 -26.15 56.09
C GLU A 139 -37.46 -24.75 55.63
N ARG A 140 -37.33 -23.81 56.57
CA ARG A 140 -36.78 -22.47 56.31
C ARG A 140 -35.27 -22.50 56.03
N ILE A 141 -34.53 -23.39 56.70
CA ILE A 141 -33.09 -23.58 56.45
C ILE A 141 -32.87 -24.19 55.07
N ASP A 142 -33.66 -25.20 54.67
CA ASP A 142 -33.56 -25.78 53.32
C ASP A 142 -33.91 -24.76 52.22
N THR A 143 -34.94 -23.93 52.45
CA THR A 143 -35.30 -22.85 51.52
C THR A 143 -34.21 -21.77 51.45
N ALA A 144 -33.52 -21.50 52.56
CA ALA A 144 -32.40 -20.57 52.60
C ALA A 144 -31.15 -21.12 51.89
N LEU A 145 -30.89 -22.43 51.99
CA LEU A 145 -29.78 -23.10 51.30
C LEU A 145 -29.97 -23.12 49.79
N VAL A 146 -31.19 -23.36 49.30
CA VAL A 146 -31.50 -23.27 47.86
C VAL A 146 -31.28 -21.84 47.34
N ARG A 147 -31.71 -20.82 48.09
CA ARG A 147 -31.48 -19.41 47.73
C ARG A 147 -30.00 -19.03 47.78
N LEU A 148 -29.22 -19.64 48.68
CA LEU A 148 -27.77 -19.42 48.75
C LEU A 148 -27.06 -20.00 47.52
N ALA A 149 -27.47 -21.19 47.06
CA ALA A 149 -26.95 -21.82 45.86
C ALA A 149 -27.27 -21.02 44.59
N ASP A 150 -28.49 -20.46 44.49
CA ASP A 150 -28.86 -19.56 43.39
C ASP A 150 -28.05 -18.25 43.41
N LEU A 151 -27.75 -17.73 44.61
CA LEU A 151 -26.90 -16.54 44.79
C LEU A 151 -25.44 -16.81 44.42
N GLU A 152 -24.91 -17.98 44.74
CA GLU A 152 -23.55 -18.40 44.39
C GLU A 152 -23.42 -18.56 42.86
N ARG A 153 -24.45 -19.14 42.22
CA ARG A 153 -24.52 -19.25 40.76
C ARG A 153 -24.54 -17.87 40.08
N ASN A 154 -25.34 -16.93 40.58
CA ASN A 154 -25.34 -15.56 40.08
C ASN A 154 -24.00 -14.83 40.28
N ASP A 155 -23.27 -15.11 41.36
CA ASP A 155 -21.93 -14.54 41.58
C ASP A 155 -20.93 -15.03 40.51
N THR A 156 -20.98 -16.30 40.14
CA THR A 156 -20.13 -16.85 39.06
C THR A 156 -20.46 -16.26 37.70
N GLU A 157 -21.74 -15.99 37.41
CA GLU A 157 -22.17 -15.33 36.17
C GLU A 157 -21.72 -13.87 36.12
N ILE A 158 -21.81 -13.14 37.24
CA ILE A 158 -21.32 -11.76 37.37
C ILE A 158 -19.81 -11.70 37.17
N GLN A 159 -19.04 -12.62 37.75
CA GLN A 159 -17.58 -12.68 37.54
C GLN A 159 -17.21 -13.00 36.08
N LYS A 160 -18.02 -13.81 35.38
CA LYS A 160 -17.81 -14.10 33.96
C LYS A 160 -18.06 -12.85 33.10
N LEU A 161 -19.16 -12.14 33.37
CA LEU A 161 -19.47 -10.86 32.75
C LEU A 161 -18.38 -9.81 33.00
N GLN A 162 -17.80 -9.76 34.20
CA GLN A 162 -16.68 -8.88 34.49
C GLN A 162 -15.43 -9.22 33.67
N ARG A 163 -15.07 -10.50 33.54
CA ARG A 163 -13.93 -10.90 32.69
C ARG A 163 -14.18 -10.57 31.22
N ASP A 164 -15.39 -10.80 30.72
CA ASP A 164 -15.74 -10.47 29.34
C ASP A 164 -15.70 -8.95 29.13
N LEU A 165 -16.17 -8.15 30.09
CA LEU A 165 -16.12 -6.68 30.01
C LEU A 165 -14.68 -6.15 30.03
N THR A 166 -13.83 -6.67 30.92
CA THR A 166 -12.40 -6.31 30.95
C THR A 166 -11.73 -6.62 29.61
N ARG A 167 -12.03 -7.78 29.03
CA ARG A 167 -11.50 -8.16 27.72
C ARG A 167 -11.98 -7.22 26.62
N THR A 168 -13.26 -6.86 26.61
CA THR A 168 -13.77 -5.88 25.63
C THR A 168 -13.20 -4.48 25.83
N LEU A 169 -12.87 -4.08 27.06
CA LEU A 169 -12.23 -2.79 27.34
C LEU A 169 -10.77 -2.78 26.87
N GLU A 170 -10.04 -3.87 27.09
CA GLU A 170 -8.67 -4.06 26.53
C GLU A 170 -8.70 -4.02 25.00
N ASP A 171 -9.64 -4.72 24.36
CA ASP A 171 -9.79 -4.70 22.89
C ASP A 171 -10.11 -3.27 22.37
N VAL A 172 -10.95 -2.51 23.09
CA VAL A 172 -11.26 -1.12 22.73
C VAL A 172 -10.07 -0.19 22.98
N GLU A 173 -9.31 -0.39 24.06
CA GLU A 173 -8.09 0.37 24.35
C GLU A 173 -7.03 0.16 23.27
N ASP A 174 -6.86 -1.07 22.80
CA ASP A 174 -5.95 -1.40 21.69
C ASP A 174 -6.39 -0.70 20.39
N VAL A 175 -7.68 -0.76 20.04
CA VAL A 175 -8.22 -0.08 18.85
C VAL A 175 -8.05 1.45 18.95
N VAL A 176 -8.32 2.04 20.13
CA VAL A 176 -8.14 3.48 20.37
C VAL A 176 -6.66 3.86 20.32
N GLY A 177 -5.77 3.01 20.85
CA GLY A 177 -4.32 3.19 20.77
C GLY A 177 -3.82 3.21 19.33
N ASP A 178 -4.33 2.30 18.50
CA ASP A 178 -4.01 2.26 17.06
C ASP A 178 -4.58 3.48 16.31
N LEU A 179 -5.78 3.95 16.68
CA LEU A 179 -6.37 5.16 16.10
C LEU A 179 -5.63 6.44 16.51
N LEU A 180 -5.15 6.52 17.75
CA LEU A 180 -4.35 7.65 18.24
C LEU A 180 -2.94 7.66 17.60
N ARG A 181 -2.34 6.49 17.38
CA ARG A 181 -1.11 6.38 16.58
C ARG A 181 -1.34 6.79 15.12
N TYR A 182 -2.48 6.40 14.53
CA TYR A 182 -2.89 6.79 13.18
C TYR A 182 -2.98 8.31 13.05
N THR A 183 -3.75 8.96 13.93
CA THR A 183 -3.95 10.42 13.89
C THR A 183 -2.68 11.18 14.23
N GLY A 184 -1.88 10.71 15.20
CA GLY A 184 -0.58 11.32 15.55
C GLY A 184 0.45 11.22 14.42
N GLY A 185 0.53 10.07 13.75
CA GLY A 185 1.43 9.87 12.61
C GLY A 185 1.04 10.69 11.39
N GLU A 186 -0.27 10.77 11.08
CA GLU A 186 -0.78 11.59 9.98
C GLU A 186 -0.52 13.08 10.23
N LEU A 187 -0.71 13.54 11.47
CA LEU A 187 -0.46 14.95 11.84
C LEU A 187 1.03 15.28 11.82
N ASP A 188 1.90 14.40 12.30
CA ASP A 188 3.35 14.58 12.30
C ASP A 188 3.94 14.59 10.89
N ASP A 189 3.44 13.73 10.00
CA ASP A 189 3.87 13.69 8.60
C ASP A 189 3.33 14.89 7.81
N ALA A 190 2.09 15.31 8.07
CA ALA A 190 1.56 16.57 7.57
C ALA A 190 2.37 17.77 8.07
N LEU A 191 2.75 17.80 9.35
CA LEU A 191 3.57 18.86 9.94
C LEU A 191 5.00 18.89 9.38
N ARG A 192 5.65 17.72 9.25
CA ARG A 192 6.98 17.59 8.63
C ARG A 192 6.96 17.99 7.16
N SER A 193 5.91 17.66 6.42
CA SER A 193 5.75 18.05 5.02
C SER A 193 5.54 19.56 4.88
N SER A 194 4.73 20.16 5.76
CA SER A 194 4.52 21.62 5.80
C SER A 194 5.79 22.38 6.19
N LEU A 195 6.60 21.84 7.11
CA LEU A 195 7.87 22.43 7.53
C LEU A 195 8.97 22.32 6.44
N ARG A 196 8.87 21.37 5.52
CA ARG A 196 9.84 21.18 4.42
C ARG A 196 9.47 21.93 3.13
N GLY A 197 8.34 22.65 3.09
CA GLY A 197 7.94 23.46 1.93
C GLY A 197 7.68 22.68 0.63
N GLY A 198 7.63 21.35 0.71
CA GLY A 198 7.26 20.47 -0.40
C GLY A 198 5.76 20.29 -0.43
N ARG A 199 5.14 20.39 -1.61
CA ARG A 199 3.77 19.92 -1.81
C ARG A 199 3.72 18.45 -1.39
N SER A 200 2.96 18.15 -0.34
CA SER A 200 2.66 16.78 0.05
C SER A 200 1.72 16.19 -1.00
N GLU A 201 2.27 15.47 -1.97
CA GLU A 201 1.58 14.28 -2.47
C GLU A 201 1.60 13.29 -1.30
N GLY A 202 0.59 13.36 -0.44
CA GLY A 202 0.46 12.40 0.65
C GLY A 202 0.65 11.01 0.07
N ALA A 203 1.62 10.24 0.59
CA ALA A 203 1.93 8.92 0.09
C ALA A 203 0.67 8.06 0.18
N SER A 204 -0.04 7.97 -0.95
CA SER A 204 -1.27 7.23 -1.12
C SER A 204 -1.03 5.82 -0.59
N PRO A 205 -1.94 5.26 0.22
CA PRO A 205 -1.75 3.92 0.76
C PRO A 205 -1.49 2.96 -0.41
N VAL A 206 -0.34 2.29 -0.33
CA VAL A 206 0.09 1.34 -1.35
C VAL A 206 -0.60 0.00 -1.05
N PRO A 207 -1.37 -0.58 -1.98
CA PRO A 207 -2.08 -1.83 -1.73
C PRO A 207 -1.08 -2.98 -1.64
N GLY A 208 -1.21 -3.80 -0.61
CA GLY A 208 -0.50 -5.07 -0.48
C GLY A 208 -1.50 -6.20 -0.26
N ARG A 209 -1.23 -7.38 -0.82
CA ARG A 209 -2.13 -8.54 -0.68
C ARG A 209 -1.31 -9.80 -0.61
N LEU A 210 -1.76 -10.75 0.20
CA LEU A 210 -1.14 -12.06 0.29
C LEU A 210 -2.19 -13.14 0.43
N TRP A 211 -2.06 -14.18 -0.38
CA TRP A 211 -2.86 -15.38 -0.29
C TRP A 211 -2.06 -16.59 -0.77
N ALA A 212 -2.05 -17.66 0.04
CA ALA A 212 -1.59 -18.96 -0.38
C ALA A 212 -2.72 -19.99 -0.26
N ARG A 213 -2.71 -20.99 -1.14
CA ARG A 213 -3.65 -22.10 -1.11
C ARG A 213 -3.42 -23.00 0.10
N ASP A 214 -2.16 -23.21 0.47
CA ASP A 214 -1.78 -24.08 1.58
C ASP A 214 -1.71 -23.29 2.90
N PRO A 215 -2.56 -23.62 3.90
CA PRO A 215 -2.54 -22.95 5.20
C PRO A 215 -1.25 -23.19 5.99
N GLN A 216 -0.51 -24.28 5.75
CA GLN A 216 0.75 -24.54 6.47
C GLN A 216 1.89 -23.62 6.02
N VAL A 217 1.86 -23.20 4.75
CA VAL A 217 2.87 -22.29 4.18
C VAL A 217 2.49 -20.83 4.42
N GLN A 218 1.24 -20.54 4.76
CA GLN A 218 0.72 -19.19 4.96
C GLN A 218 1.52 -18.39 6.00
N ASP A 219 1.85 -18.99 7.16
CA ASP A 219 2.59 -18.30 8.24
C ASP A 219 4.02 -17.98 7.80
N VAL A 220 4.69 -18.93 7.14
CA VAL A 220 6.03 -18.71 6.58
C VAL A 220 6.00 -17.65 5.48
N MET A 221 4.95 -17.65 4.66
CA MET A 221 4.76 -16.69 3.60
C MET A 221 4.54 -15.28 4.13
N GLU A 222 3.77 -15.14 5.21
CA GLU A 222 3.58 -13.87 5.92
C GLU A 222 4.93 -13.31 6.39
N ASP A 223 5.73 -14.13 7.09
CA ASP A 223 7.04 -13.72 7.58
C ASP A 223 7.98 -13.27 6.44
N MET A 224 7.97 -13.99 5.32
CA MET A 224 8.78 -13.65 4.14
C MET A 224 8.28 -12.39 3.45
N TYR A 225 6.96 -12.22 3.39
CA TYR A 225 6.32 -11.05 2.81
C TYR A 225 6.64 -9.80 3.65
N GLU A 226 6.50 -9.85 4.98
CA GLU A 226 6.83 -8.73 5.87
C GLU A 226 8.33 -8.39 5.86
N ARG A 227 9.22 -9.39 5.77
CA ARG A 227 10.65 -9.15 5.54
C ARG A 227 10.91 -8.44 4.21
N CYS A 228 10.20 -8.84 3.15
CA CYS A 228 10.29 -8.18 1.85
C CYS A 228 9.80 -6.74 1.91
N LEU A 229 8.71 -6.46 2.63
CA LEU A 229 8.23 -5.09 2.85
C LEU A 229 9.28 -4.23 3.55
N GLY A 230 9.87 -4.74 4.63
CA GLY A 230 10.94 -4.05 5.37
C GLY A 230 12.16 -3.75 4.49
N ALA A 231 12.56 -4.71 3.64
CA ALA A 231 13.68 -4.51 2.71
C ALA A 231 13.39 -3.41 1.68
N VAL A 232 12.17 -3.37 1.13
CA VAL A 232 11.74 -2.34 0.16
C VAL A 232 11.40 -0.98 0.83
N ARG A 233 11.65 -0.86 2.15
CA ARG A 233 11.35 0.31 3.00
C ARG A 233 9.86 0.67 3.01
N LEU A 234 9.01 -0.34 2.95
CA LEU A 234 7.57 -0.22 3.15
C LEU A 234 7.21 -0.62 4.59
N SER A 235 6.40 0.20 5.24
CA SER A 235 5.81 -0.10 6.55
C SER A 235 4.35 -0.51 6.39
N THR A 236 3.94 -1.53 7.13
CA THR A 236 2.54 -1.96 7.23
C THR A 236 1.78 -0.97 8.10
N ARG A 237 0.84 -0.20 7.52
CA ARG A 237 -0.06 0.70 8.27
C ARG A 237 -1.22 -0.05 8.89
N PHE A 238 -1.82 -0.96 8.12
CA PHE A 238 -2.98 -1.73 8.54
C PHE A 238 -2.98 -3.09 7.85
N ARG A 239 -3.45 -4.13 8.55
CA ARG A 239 -3.66 -5.46 7.97
C ARG A 239 -5.08 -5.94 8.27
N THR A 240 -5.77 -6.44 7.26
CA THR A 240 -7.04 -7.15 7.45
C THR A 240 -6.88 -8.61 7.08
N VAL A 241 -7.51 -9.46 7.88
CA VAL A 241 -7.63 -10.89 7.60
C VAL A 241 -9.05 -11.15 7.15
N GLU A 242 -9.21 -11.48 5.88
CA GLU A 242 -10.46 -11.89 5.27
C GLU A 242 -10.51 -13.41 5.23
N ARG A 243 -11.29 -14.00 6.13
CA ARG A 243 -11.58 -15.43 6.07
C ARG A 243 -12.69 -15.64 5.04
N ALA A 244 -12.42 -16.43 4.00
CA ALA A 244 -13.44 -16.79 3.03
C ALA A 244 -14.62 -17.50 3.74
N GLU A 245 -15.86 -17.09 3.44
CA GLU A 245 -17.07 -17.75 3.92
C GLU A 245 -16.99 -19.25 3.57
N GLY A 246 -17.00 -20.12 4.58
CA GLY A 246 -16.82 -21.56 4.42
C GLY A 246 -15.50 -22.14 4.93
N GLY A 247 -14.68 -21.36 5.65
CA GLY A 247 -13.48 -21.88 6.32
C GLY A 247 -12.29 -22.12 5.38
N GLY A 248 -12.28 -21.45 4.23
CA GLY A 248 -11.17 -21.47 3.27
C GLY A 248 -9.90 -20.77 3.80
N PRO A 249 -8.80 -20.86 3.02
CA PRO A 249 -7.52 -20.25 3.39
C PRO A 249 -7.66 -18.74 3.62
N GLU A 250 -6.92 -18.23 4.60
CA GLU A 250 -6.97 -16.83 5.02
C GLU A 250 -6.42 -15.92 3.92
N ARG A 251 -7.19 -14.90 3.56
CA ARG A 251 -6.79 -13.84 2.64
C ARG A 251 -6.32 -12.65 3.46
N ARG A 252 -5.19 -12.04 3.11
CA ARG A 252 -4.65 -10.92 3.87
C ARG A 252 -4.48 -9.71 2.98
N ARG A 253 -5.06 -8.58 3.39
CA ARG A 253 -4.84 -7.28 2.74
C ARG A 253 -3.98 -6.42 3.65
N TYR A 254 -2.97 -5.81 3.07
CA TYR A 254 -2.03 -4.90 3.70
C TYR A 254 -2.22 -3.52 3.10
N PHE A 255 -2.24 -2.50 3.95
CA PHE A 255 -2.18 -1.11 3.52
C PHE A 255 -0.78 -0.61 3.86
N LEU A 256 0.02 -0.38 2.84
CA LEU A 256 1.45 -0.12 2.96
C LEU A 256 1.73 1.37 2.83
N SER A 257 2.85 1.81 3.40
CA SER A 257 3.32 3.18 3.27
C SER A 257 4.83 3.32 3.27
N GLY A 258 5.31 4.48 2.84
CA GLY A 258 6.73 4.84 2.88
C GLY A 258 7.28 5.31 1.54
N ARG A 259 6.85 4.68 0.42
CA ARG A 259 7.28 5.06 -0.94
C ARG A 259 6.09 5.28 -1.86
N SER A 260 6.28 6.12 -2.89
CA SER A 260 5.28 6.33 -3.93
C SER A 260 5.14 5.09 -4.82
N MET A 261 3.97 4.91 -5.45
CA MET A 261 3.72 3.78 -6.35
C MET A 261 4.63 3.82 -7.59
N GLU A 262 4.97 5.01 -8.10
CA GLU A 262 5.85 5.18 -9.26
C GLU A 262 7.30 4.80 -8.94
N ASP A 263 7.81 5.24 -7.79
CA ASP A 263 9.16 4.88 -7.33
C ASP A 263 9.31 3.38 -7.09
N LEU A 264 8.26 2.73 -6.61
CA LEU A 264 8.20 1.27 -6.44
C LEU A 264 8.17 0.56 -7.79
N ALA A 265 7.37 1.04 -8.75
CA ALA A 265 7.28 0.43 -10.07
C ALA A 265 8.63 0.42 -10.78
N GLY A 266 9.38 1.53 -10.73
CA GLY A 266 10.74 1.61 -11.24
C GLY A 266 11.69 0.60 -10.56
N ALA A 267 11.71 0.60 -9.22
CA ALA A 267 12.57 -0.29 -8.45
C ALA A 267 12.27 -1.78 -8.69
N PHE A 268 10.99 -2.17 -8.74
CA PHE A 268 10.61 -3.56 -9.02
C PHE A 268 10.91 -3.96 -10.45
N THR A 269 10.79 -3.06 -11.41
CA THR A 269 11.16 -3.33 -12.80
C THR A 269 12.67 -3.60 -12.91
N GLU A 270 13.50 -2.79 -12.25
CA GLU A 270 14.95 -3.02 -12.19
C GLU A 270 15.31 -4.37 -11.54
N LEU A 271 14.66 -4.71 -10.42
CA LEU A 271 14.86 -5.99 -9.74
C LEU A 271 14.44 -7.20 -10.59
N LEU A 272 13.32 -7.09 -11.32
CA LEU A 272 12.85 -8.14 -12.23
C LEU A 272 13.74 -8.28 -13.45
N ILE A 273 14.28 -7.18 -13.99
CA ILE A 273 15.29 -7.22 -15.05
C ILE A 273 16.57 -7.90 -14.55
N SER A 274 17.04 -7.58 -13.33
CA SER A 274 18.19 -8.27 -12.70
C SER A 274 17.94 -9.77 -12.58
N THR A 275 16.77 -10.14 -12.05
CA THR A 275 16.37 -11.55 -11.85
C THR A 275 16.21 -12.30 -13.18
N GLY A 276 15.67 -11.64 -14.22
CA GLY A 276 15.61 -12.16 -15.58
C GLY A 276 16.99 -12.25 -16.25
N GLY A 277 17.93 -11.37 -15.89
CA GLY A 277 19.32 -11.44 -16.32
C GLY A 277 20.04 -12.70 -15.83
N ASP A 278 19.73 -13.16 -14.62
CA ASP A 278 20.25 -14.43 -14.07
C ASP A 278 19.83 -15.65 -14.92
N LEU A 279 18.64 -15.63 -15.52
CA LEU A 279 18.18 -16.67 -16.46
C LEU A 279 19.03 -16.71 -17.74
N GLY A 280 19.39 -15.54 -18.28
CA GLY A 280 20.22 -15.40 -19.47
C GLY A 280 21.70 -15.70 -19.22
N ALA A 281 22.22 -15.33 -18.04
CA ALA A 281 23.60 -15.60 -17.63
C ALA A 281 23.86 -17.10 -17.39
N ALA A 282 22.87 -17.84 -16.86
CA ALA A 282 22.98 -19.29 -16.66
C ALA A 282 22.94 -20.10 -17.97
N ALA A 283 22.52 -19.50 -19.10
CA ALA A 283 22.57 -20.11 -20.43
C ALA A 283 23.87 -19.81 -21.19
N LEU A 284 24.75 -18.96 -20.66
CA LEU A 284 25.95 -18.48 -21.33
C LEU A 284 27.20 -18.67 -20.46
N LEU A 285 27.83 -19.84 -20.59
CA LEU A 285 29.29 -19.97 -20.54
C LEU A 285 29.71 -20.97 -21.62
N PRO A 286 30.86 -20.82 -22.33
CA PRO A 286 31.95 -19.85 -22.15
C PRO A 286 32.31 -19.12 -23.46
N THR A 287 32.08 -17.80 -23.54
CA THR A 287 32.89 -16.94 -24.41
C THR A 287 33.22 -15.67 -23.65
N ASP A 288 34.44 -15.66 -23.12
CA ASP A 288 35.11 -14.50 -22.56
C ASP A 288 35.18 -13.37 -23.61
N VAL A 289 34.24 -12.43 -23.56
CA VAL A 289 34.51 -11.05 -23.94
C VAL A 289 34.43 -10.22 -22.66
N ARG A 290 35.50 -10.34 -21.87
CA ARG A 290 35.72 -9.53 -20.67
C ARG A 290 35.97 -8.09 -21.10
N VAL A 291 35.07 -7.18 -20.74
CA VAL A 291 35.44 -5.77 -20.65
C VAL A 291 36.32 -5.64 -19.40
N ALA A 292 37.61 -5.38 -19.60
CA ALA A 292 38.56 -5.21 -18.51
C ALA A 292 38.07 -4.12 -17.55
N GLY A 293 37.69 -4.51 -16.32
CA GLY A 293 37.26 -3.59 -15.25
C GLY A 293 35.82 -3.71 -14.78
N ALA A 294 34.97 -4.54 -15.40
CA ALA A 294 33.64 -4.83 -14.84
C ALA A 294 33.76 -5.84 -13.68
N PRO A 295 33.22 -5.54 -12.47
CA PRO A 295 33.24 -6.48 -11.35
C PRO A 295 32.46 -7.76 -11.71
N HIS A 296 32.91 -8.90 -11.19
CA HIS A 296 32.27 -10.21 -11.42
C HIS A 296 30.81 -10.14 -10.97
N PRO A 297 29.83 -10.71 -11.69
CA PRO A 297 28.44 -10.77 -11.22
C PRO A 297 28.27 -11.42 -9.84
N ALA A 298 29.17 -12.32 -9.43
CA ALA A 298 29.20 -12.92 -8.10
C ALA A 298 29.77 -11.99 -7.00
N ASP A 299 30.47 -10.92 -7.39
CA ASP A 299 31.08 -9.93 -6.48
C ASP A 299 30.20 -8.68 -6.30
N ARG A 300 29.02 -8.63 -6.94
CA ARG A 300 28.04 -7.57 -6.64
C ARG A 300 27.43 -7.87 -5.28
N PRO A 301 27.53 -6.96 -4.29
CA PRO A 301 26.79 -7.12 -3.05
C PRO A 301 25.30 -7.17 -3.40
N VAL A 302 24.66 -8.31 -3.15
CA VAL A 302 23.22 -8.47 -3.32
C VAL A 302 22.57 -7.43 -2.42
N MET A 303 21.92 -6.44 -3.01
CA MET A 303 21.14 -5.48 -2.24
C MET A 303 20.11 -6.27 -1.42
N SER A 304 19.97 -5.94 -0.13
CA SER A 304 19.05 -6.63 0.80
C SER A 304 17.64 -6.82 0.20
N ASP A 305 17.22 -5.85 -0.60
CA ASP A 305 15.95 -5.76 -1.32
C ASP A 305 15.77 -6.89 -2.35
N GLU A 306 16.84 -7.27 -3.06
CA GLU A 306 16.82 -8.32 -4.09
C GLU A 306 16.75 -9.72 -3.48
N ALA A 307 17.52 -9.98 -2.41
CA ALA A 307 17.52 -11.27 -1.73
C ALA A 307 16.16 -11.58 -1.08
N ALA A 308 15.55 -10.58 -0.43
CA ALA A 308 14.25 -10.73 0.20
C ALA A 308 13.15 -11.00 -0.84
N LEU A 309 13.15 -10.27 -1.95
CA LEU A 309 12.18 -10.45 -3.03
C LEU A 309 12.33 -11.83 -3.71
N LYS A 310 13.57 -12.25 -4.01
CA LYS A 310 13.83 -13.58 -4.57
C LYS A 310 13.42 -14.70 -3.61
N GLY A 311 13.64 -14.51 -2.30
CA GLY A 311 13.18 -15.43 -1.26
C GLY A 311 11.65 -15.58 -1.24
N LEU A 312 10.92 -14.46 -1.30
CA LEU A 312 9.46 -14.47 -1.37
C LEU A 312 8.94 -15.17 -2.63
N MET A 313 9.52 -14.89 -3.81
CA MET A 313 9.10 -15.53 -5.07
C MET A 313 9.34 -17.04 -5.07
N ARG A 314 10.42 -17.52 -4.45
CA ARG A 314 10.67 -18.96 -4.28
C ARG A 314 9.70 -19.61 -3.30
N ALA A 315 9.45 -18.97 -2.16
CA ALA A 315 8.44 -19.46 -1.23
C ALA A 315 7.06 -19.56 -1.91
N LEU A 316 6.69 -18.56 -2.72
CA LEU A 316 5.47 -18.59 -3.54
C LEU A 316 5.47 -19.76 -4.51
N TYR A 317 6.59 -20.02 -5.20
CA TYR A 317 6.72 -21.16 -6.11
C TYR A 317 6.43 -22.50 -5.41
N ASP A 318 6.95 -22.68 -4.20
CA ASP A 318 6.79 -23.90 -3.39
C ASP A 318 5.37 -24.08 -2.82
N SER A 319 4.58 -23.00 -2.68
CA SER A 319 3.25 -23.00 -2.04
C SER A 319 2.13 -23.72 -2.81
N GLY A 320 2.41 -24.29 -4.00
CA GLY A 320 1.43 -25.03 -4.81
C GLY A 320 0.27 -24.19 -5.40
N GLY A 321 0.25 -22.88 -5.12
CA GLY A 321 -0.68 -21.89 -5.64
C GLY A 321 -0.83 -20.72 -4.69
N GLY A 322 -0.67 -19.49 -5.18
CA GLY A 322 -0.71 -18.29 -4.34
C GLY A 322 -0.62 -17.01 -5.15
N THR A 323 -1.01 -15.91 -4.52
CA THR A 323 -0.86 -14.55 -5.07
C THR A 323 -0.25 -13.64 -4.01
N ALA A 324 0.70 -12.81 -4.43
CA ALA A 324 1.29 -11.78 -3.60
C ALA A 324 1.35 -10.47 -4.38
N GLN A 325 0.85 -9.39 -3.79
CA GLN A 325 0.92 -8.04 -4.34
C GLN A 325 1.68 -7.15 -3.37
N ILE A 326 2.68 -6.43 -3.85
CA ILE A 326 3.38 -5.38 -3.11
C ILE A 326 3.32 -4.11 -3.95
N GLY A 327 2.30 -3.28 -3.71
CA GLY A 327 2.03 -2.09 -4.50
C GLY A 327 1.81 -2.43 -5.98
N PRO A 328 2.67 -1.92 -6.89
CA PRO A 328 2.54 -2.21 -8.31
C PRO A 328 3.02 -3.62 -8.66
N LEU A 329 3.85 -4.27 -7.84
CA LEU A 329 4.30 -5.64 -8.13
C LEU A 329 3.20 -6.64 -7.81
N LEU A 330 2.82 -7.47 -8.79
CA LEU A 330 1.95 -8.62 -8.62
C LEU A 330 2.69 -9.90 -9.02
N THR A 331 2.77 -10.85 -8.10
CA THR A 331 3.28 -12.20 -8.32
C THR A 331 2.14 -13.20 -8.20
N VAL A 332 2.02 -14.09 -9.18
CA VAL A 332 0.98 -15.11 -9.26
C VAL A 332 1.60 -16.47 -9.50
N ARG A 333 1.32 -17.42 -8.61
CA ARG A 333 1.68 -18.83 -8.74
C ARG A 333 0.42 -19.65 -9.05
N THR A 334 0.37 -20.26 -10.23
CA THR A 334 -0.62 -21.30 -10.56
C THR A 334 -0.05 -22.69 -10.21
N ARG A 335 -0.58 -23.80 -10.75
CA ARG A 335 0.08 -25.11 -10.61
C ARG A 335 1.27 -25.27 -11.56
N GLU A 336 1.23 -24.60 -12.70
CA GLU A 336 2.14 -24.83 -13.82
C GLU A 336 3.19 -23.75 -13.95
N GLU A 337 2.86 -22.51 -13.57
CA GLU A 337 3.70 -21.34 -13.82
C GLU A 337 3.81 -20.40 -12.61
N LEU A 338 4.88 -19.60 -12.61
CA LEU A 338 5.09 -18.44 -11.75
C LEU A 338 5.24 -17.20 -12.63
N LEU A 339 4.28 -16.28 -12.53
CA LEU A 339 4.24 -15.04 -13.31
C LEU A 339 4.41 -13.84 -12.38
N CYS A 340 5.20 -12.87 -12.81
CA CYS A 340 5.36 -11.58 -12.16
C CYS A 340 5.03 -10.46 -13.13
N ALA A 341 4.38 -9.42 -12.66
CA ALA A 341 4.14 -8.21 -13.43
C ALA A 341 4.23 -6.96 -12.56
N VAL A 342 4.62 -5.85 -13.19
CA VAL A 342 4.55 -4.52 -12.56
C VAL A 342 3.37 -3.79 -13.17
N LEU A 343 2.33 -3.61 -12.37
CA LEU A 343 1.05 -3.03 -12.74
C LEU A 343 1.13 -1.49 -12.70
N THR A 344 0.45 -0.85 -13.65
CA THR A 344 0.11 0.57 -13.52
C THR A 344 -0.99 0.78 -12.49
N SER A 345 -1.15 2.02 -12.00
CA SER A 345 -2.22 2.37 -11.05
C SER A 345 -3.62 2.04 -11.59
N SER A 346 -3.85 2.23 -12.89
CA SER A 346 -5.13 1.87 -13.54
C SER A 346 -5.37 0.36 -13.55
N GLN A 347 -4.34 -0.42 -13.89
CA GLN A 347 -4.43 -1.88 -13.92
C GLN A 347 -4.66 -2.45 -12.51
N SER A 348 -3.95 -1.94 -11.50
CA SER A 348 -4.15 -2.35 -10.11
C SER A 348 -5.60 -2.12 -9.66
N LEU A 349 -6.21 -1.01 -10.05
CA LEU A 349 -7.59 -0.66 -9.68
C LEU A 349 -8.63 -1.51 -10.42
N GLU A 350 -8.38 -1.87 -11.68
CA GLU A 350 -9.22 -2.80 -12.44
C GLU A 350 -9.22 -4.21 -11.81
N LEU A 351 -8.05 -4.74 -11.47
CA LEU A 351 -7.93 -6.04 -10.81
C LEU A 351 -8.56 -6.04 -9.41
N GLU A 352 -8.57 -4.89 -8.73
CA GLU A 352 -9.16 -4.74 -7.40
C GLU A 352 -10.69 -4.85 -7.44
N ASN A 353 -11.32 -4.19 -8.42
CA ASN A 353 -12.78 -4.20 -8.58
C ASN A 353 -13.33 -5.58 -8.94
N ASP A 354 -12.56 -6.39 -9.67
CA ASP A 354 -13.03 -7.70 -10.16
C ASP A 354 -12.82 -8.85 -9.14
N GLU A 355 -12.24 -8.60 -7.95
CA GLU A 355 -11.79 -9.61 -6.97
C GLU A 355 -10.90 -10.74 -7.52
N VAL A 356 -10.41 -10.59 -8.76
CA VAL A 356 -9.63 -11.59 -9.51
C VAL A 356 -8.31 -11.92 -8.82
N PHE A 357 -7.80 -11.05 -7.95
CA PHE A 357 -6.57 -11.26 -7.18
C PHE A 357 -6.56 -12.54 -6.33
N TRP A 358 -7.73 -12.99 -5.87
CA TRP A 358 -7.81 -14.15 -4.99
C TRP A 358 -7.91 -15.49 -5.73
N ASP A 359 -8.06 -15.47 -7.07
CA ASP A 359 -7.95 -16.66 -7.90
C ASP A 359 -6.68 -16.58 -8.76
N PRO A 360 -5.63 -17.36 -8.43
CA PRO A 360 -4.39 -17.37 -9.19
C PRO A 360 -4.59 -17.68 -10.67
N SER A 361 -5.59 -18.50 -11.01
CA SER A 361 -5.84 -18.91 -12.39
C SER A 361 -6.39 -17.73 -13.20
N ALA A 362 -7.38 -17.02 -12.64
CA ALA A 362 -7.94 -15.83 -13.25
C ALA A 362 -6.93 -14.67 -13.30
N ALA A 363 -6.12 -14.49 -12.25
CA ALA A 363 -5.06 -13.49 -12.22
C ALA A 363 -3.98 -13.78 -13.28
N ALA A 364 -3.53 -15.03 -13.42
CA ALA A 364 -2.56 -15.43 -14.46
C ALA A 364 -3.11 -15.20 -15.88
N LEU A 365 -4.38 -15.54 -16.13
CA LEU A 365 -5.03 -15.26 -17.42
C LEU A 365 -5.10 -13.77 -17.74
N ARG A 366 -5.29 -12.91 -16.74
CA ARG A 366 -5.27 -11.45 -16.90
C ARG A 366 -3.86 -10.95 -17.20
N LEU A 367 -2.86 -11.42 -16.47
CA LEU A 367 -1.45 -11.06 -16.71
C LEU A 367 -1.03 -11.42 -18.15
N ARG A 368 -1.41 -12.60 -18.65
CA ARG A 368 -1.10 -13.02 -20.03
C ARG A 368 -1.72 -12.14 -21.13
N ARG A 369 -2.77 -11.37 -20.83
CA ARG A 369 -3.37 -10.41 -21.78
C ARG A 369 -2.66 -9.06 -21.79
N MET A 370 -1.76 -8.82 -20.85
CA MET A 370 -0.99 -7.58 -20.76
C MET A 370 0.13 -7.57 -21.81
N ALA A 371 0.76 -6.42 -21.99
CA ALA A 371 1.86 -6.30 -22.93
C ALA A 371 3.05 -7.17 -22.47
N SER A 372 3.72 -7.84 -23.42
CA SER A 372 4.77 -8.82 -23.12
C SER A 372 5.98 -8.25 -22.37
N HIS A 373 6.19 -6.93 -22.42
CA HIS A 373 7.28 -6.26 -21.70
C HIS A 373 6.95 -5.98 -20.22
N GLN A 374 5.70 -6.19 -19.80
CA GLN A 374 5.25 -5.96 -18.42
C GLN A 374 5.14 -7.25 -17.60
N VAL A 375 5.34 -8.40 -18.24
CA VAL A 375 5.13 -9.73 -17.66
C VAL A 375 6.42 -10.52 -17.75
N TRP A 376 6.83 -11.08 -16.63
CA TRP A 376 7.99 -11.95 -16.48
C TRP A 376 7.52 -13.35 -16.11
N GLU A 377 7.90 -14.33 -16.92
CA GLU A 377 7.74 -15.74 -16.59
C GLU A 377 8.99 -16.20 -15.83
N LEU A 378 8.80 -16.53 -14.55
CA LEU A 378 9.89 -16.87 -13.63
C LEU A 378 9.88 -18.34 -13.20
N THR A 379 9.05 -19.18 -13.85
CA THR A 379 8.91 -20.60 -13.54
C THR A 379 10.26 -21.33 -13.57
N ASP A 380 11.01 -21.17 -14.67
CA ASP A 380 12.32 -21.82 -14.85
C ASP A 380 13.38 -21.30 -13.89
N TRP A 381 13.28 -20.03 -13.48
CA TRP A 381 14.20 -19.43 -12.53
C TRP A 381 13.95 -19.96 -11.12
N ALA A 382 12.68 -20.00 -10.71
CA ALA A 382 12.29 -20.45 -9.37
C ALA A 382 12.54 -21.96 -9.18
N GLY A 383 12.39 -22.75 -10.25
CA GLY A 383 12.69 -24.18 -10.23
C GLY A 383 14.19 -24.53 -10.13
N ARG A 384 15.09 -23.56 -10.33
CA ARG A 384 16.54 -23.78 -10.16
C ARG A 384 16.92 -23.58 -8.70
N LEU A 385 17.62 -24.56 -8.14
CA LEU A 385 18.25 -24.45 -6.84
C LEU A 385 19.21 -23.24 -6.83
N PRO A 386 19.24 -22.43 -5.76
CA PRO A 386 20.21 -21.35 -5.64
C PRO A 386 21.62 -21.93 -5.75
N THR A 387 22.37 -21.49 -6.76
CA THR A 387 23.82 -21.69 -6.80
C THR A 387 24.41 -20.86 -5.66
N THR A 388 24.82 -21.54 -4.60
CA THR A 388 25.51 -20.95 -3.43
C THR A 388 26.84 -20.33 -3.79
#